data_AF-A0AAP0PSN6-F1
#
_entry.id   AF-A0AAP0PSN6-F1
#
_cell.length_a   1.000
_cell.length_b   1.000
_cell.length_c   1.000
_cell.angle_alpha   90.00
_cell.angle_beta   90.00
_cell.angle_gamma   90.00
#
_symmetry.space_group_name_H-M   'P 1'
#
loop_
_entity.id
_entity.type
_entity.pdbx_description
1 polymer ?
#
loop_
_entity_poly.entity_id
_entity_poly.type
_entity_poly.pdbx_seq_one_letter_code
_entity_poly.pdbx_strand_id
1 'polypeptide(L)' 'MRNILDKYKGFDDEKLKVVVDLGGGSGITIKSILARYPTIKGVNFDLPYVINHAPTIPGTYNIVIISNAINQSLASN' A
#
# COMPACT_ATOMS: atom_id res chain seq x y z
N MET A 1 0.45 -7.52 13.12
CA MET A 1 -0.41 -6.38 12.73
C MET A 1 -1.50 -6.04 13.75
N ARG A 2 -2.20 -7.01 14.37
CA ARG A 2 -3.29 -6.76 15.35
C ARG A 2 -2.99 -5.64 16.37
N ASN A 3 -1.86 -5.72 17.08
CA ASN A 3 -1.48 -4.73 18.09
C ASN A 3 -1.39 -3.28 17.58
N ILE A 4 -1.05 -3.05 16.31
CA ILE A 4 -0.98 -1.71 15.72
C ILE A 4 -2.39 -1.21 15.43
N LEU A 5 -3.23 -2.03 14.81
CA LEU A 5 -4.61 -1.65 14.45
C LEU A 5 -5.48 -1.39 15.69
N ASP A 6 -5.14 -1.99 16.83
CA ASP A 6 -5.86 -1.75 18.08
C ASP A 6 -5.47 -0.41 18.74
N LYS A 7 -4.18 -0.03 18.63
CA LYS A 7 -3.59 1.13 19.34
C LYS A 7 -3.52 2.39 18.49
N TYR A 8 -3.21 2.27 17.21
CA TYR A 8 -3.07 3.40 16.29
C TYR A 8 -4.43 3.78 15.71
N LYS A 9 -4.86 5.02 15.97
CA LYS A 9 -6.18 5.54 15.58
C LYS A 9 -6.15 6.36 14.29
N GLY A 10 -5.00 6.48 13.63
CA GLY A 10 -4.90 7.26 12.38
C GLY A 10 -5.70 6.67 11.22
N PHE A 11 -6.11 5.40 11.29
CA PHE A 11 -7.00 4.78 10.31
C PHE A 11 -8.49 4.99 10.60
N ASP A 12 -8.83 5.52 11.78
CA ASP A 12 -10.23 5.76 12.18
C ASP A 12 -10.78 7.09 11.61
N ASP A 13 -9.95 7.90 10.95
CA ASP A 13 -10.37 9.16 10.33
C ASP A 13 -11.27 8.89 9.11
N GLU A 14 -12.53 9.32 9.17
CA GLU A 14 -13.51 9.17 8.09
C GLU A 14 -13.09 9.89 6.79
N LYS A 15 -12.19 10.88 6.88
CA LYS A 15 -11.62 11.57 5.71
C LYS A 15 -10.53 10.76 5.03
N LEU A 16 -9.97 9.75 5.69
CA LEU A 16 -8.96 8.88 5.09
C LEU A 16 -9.60 8.00 4.02
N LYS A 17 -9.20 8.20 2.76
CA LYS A 17 -9.75 7.46 1.61
C LYS A 17 -8.79 6.43 1.02
N VAL A 18 -7.48 6.69 1.12
CA VAL A 18 -6.44 5.87 0.48
C VAL A 18 -5.27 5.70 1.42
N VAL A 19 -4.75 4.48 1.51
CA VAL A 19 -3.49 4.16 2.20
C VAL A 19 -2.54 3.49 1.20
N VAL A 20 -1.28 3.93 1.20
CA VAL A 20 -0.21 3.36 0.37
C VAL A 20 0.80 2.66 1.29
N ASP A 21 1.03 1.39 1.05
CA ASP A 21 2.00 0.55 1.76
C ASP A 21 3.28 0.44 0.93
N LEU A 22 4.28 1.28 1.27
CA LEU A 22 5.55 1.36 0.56
C LEU A 22 6.50 0.25 1.02
N GLY A 23 7.00 -0.56 0.10
CA GLY A 23 7.75 -1.78 0.44
C GLY A 23 6.85 -2.84 1.10
N GLY A 24 5.57 -2.86 0.74
CA GLY A 24 4.56 -3.71 1.38
C GLY A 24 4.71 -5.20 1.10
N GLY A 25 5.64 -5.60 0.22
CA GLY A 25 5.96 -6.98 -0.06
C GLY A 25 4.76 -7.74 -0.63
N SER A 26 4.37 -8.81 0.07
CA SER A 26 3.18 -9.61 -0.25
C SER A 26 1.86 -8.92 0.06
N GLY A 27 1.86 -7.70 0.60
CA GLY A 27 0.66 -6.91 0.88
C GLY A 27 -0.15 -7.38 2.10
N ILE A 28 0.40 -8.23 2.96
CA ILE A 28 -0.29 -8.75 4.16
C ILE A 28 -0.69 -7.60 5.11
N THR A 29 0.14 -6.57 5.21
CA THR A 29 -0.13 -5.39 6.04
C THR A 29 -1.33 -4.62 5.51
N ILE A 30 -1.30 -4.16 4.25
CA ILE A 30 -2.45 -3.45 3.66
C ILE A 30 -3.72 -4.30 3.65
N LYS A 31 -3.64 -5.61 3.41
CA LYS A 31 -4.79 -6.53 3.53
C LYS A 31 -5.41 -6.50 4.93
N SER A 32 -4.58 -6.47 5.97
CA SER A 32 -5.06 -6.42 7.36
C SER A 32 -5.74 -5.10 7.69
N ILE A 33 -5.25 -3.99 7.13
CA ILE A 33 -5.88 -2.66 7.27
C ILE A 33 -7.26 -2.68 6.59
N LEU A 34 -7.34 -3.10 5.32
CA LEU A 34 -8.60 -3.09 4.56
C LEU A 34 -9.66 -4.03 5.14
N ALA A 35 -9.24 -5.15 5.74
CA ALA A 35 -10.17 -6.07 6.41
C ALA A 35 -10.91 -5.42 7.60
N ARG A 36 -10.29 -4.44 8.27
CA ARG A 36 -10.89 -3.70 9.40
C ARG A 36 -11.52 -2.38 8.98
N TYR A 37 -10.99 -1.76 7.93
CA TYR A 37 -11.43 -0.46 7.41
C TYR A 37 -11.85 -0.59 5.94
N PRO A 38 -13.01 -1.21 5.66
CA PRO A 38 -13.42 -1.56 4.29
C PRO A 38 -13.76 -0.34 3.42
N THR A 39 -13.93 0.84 4.01
CA THR A 39 -14.17 2.10 3.30
C THR A 39 -12.90 2.73 2.72
N ILE A 40 -11.73 2.30 3.20
CA ILE A 40 -10.42 2.76 2.72
C ILE A 40 -10.04 1.94 1.48
N LYS A 41 -9.42 2.57 0.50
CA LYS A 41 -8.76 1.89 -0.63
C LYS A 41 -7.28 1.68 -0.33
N GLY A 42 -6.76 0.50 -0.63
CA GLY A 42 -5.35 0.17 -0.38
C GLY A 42 -4.52 0.17 -1.66
N VAL A 43 -3.27 0.60 -1.56
CA VAL A 43 -2.26 0.42 -2.59
C VAL A 43 -1.08 -0.35 -1.99
N ASN A 44 -0.77 -1.51 -2.55
CA ASN A 44 0.48 -2.22 -2.23
C ASN A 44 1.55 -1.78 -3.24
N PHE A 45 2.65 -1.23 -2.75
CA PHE A 45 3.70 -0.66 -3.59
C PHE A 45 5.05 -1.31 -3.31
N ASP A 46 5.65 -1.93 -4.32
CA ASP A 46 6.96 -2.59 -4.19
C ASP A 46 7.67 -2.70 -5.55
N LEU A 47 8.83 -3.37 -5.57
CA LEU A 47 9.56 -3.70 -6.79
C LEU A 47 8.72 -4.62 -7.70
N PRO A 48 8.89 -4.53 -9.04
CA PRO A 48 8.13 -5.34 -9.99
C PRO A 48 8.21 -6.84 -9.71
N TYR A 49 9.42 -7.34 -9.41
CA TYR A 49 9.61 -8.76 -9.08
C TYR A 49 8.84 -9.17 -7.81
N VAL A 50 8.74 -8.30 -6.82
CA VAL A 50 8.03 -8.59 -5.57
C VAL A 50 6.53 -8.65 -5.81
N ILE A 51 5.97 -7.64 -6.49
CA ILE A 51 4.53 -7.59 -6.80
C ILE A 51 4.09 -8.74 -7.71
N ASN A 52 4.91 -9.15 -8.69
CA ASN A 52 4.58 -10.26 -9.59
C ASN A 52 4.38 -11.60 -8.85
N HIS A 53 5.01 -11.77 -7.69
CA HIS A 53 4.87 -12.97 -6.86
C HIS A 53 3.93 -12.77 -5.66
N ALA A 54 3.39 -11.56 -5.49
CA ALA A 54 2.46 -11.26 -4.42
C ALA A 54 1.06 -11.83 -4.74
N PRO A 55 0.32 -12.31 -3.72
CA PRO A 55 -1.05 -12.75 -3.92
C PRO A 55 -1.94 -11.56 -4.33
N THR A 56 -2.97 -11.82 -5.13
CA THR A 56 -4.01 -10.83 -5.40
C THR A 56 -4.82 -10.57 -4.12
N ILE A 57 -4.93 -9.30 -3.73
CA ILE A 57 -5.72 -8.88 -2.56
C ILE A 57 -6.97 -8.13 -3.07
N PRO A 58 -8.19 -8.58 -2.72
CA PRO A 58 -9.40 -7.86 -3.07
C PRO A 58 -9.41 -6.44 -2.47
N GLY A 59 -9.82 -5.45 -3.26
CA GLY A 59 -9.93 -4.06 -2.80
C GLY A 59 -8.62 -3.27 -2.77
N THR A 60 -7.51 -3.85 -3.25
CA THR A 60 -6.23 -3.16 -3.40
C THR A 60 -5.87 -2.93 -4.87
N TYR A 61 -5.11 -1.87 -5.12
CA TYR A 61 -4.34 -1.70 -6.35
C TYR A 61 -2.88 -2.09 -6.10
N ASN A 62 -2.30 -2.91 -6.97
CA ASN A 62 -0.86 -3.19 -6.93
C ASN A 62 -0.16 -2.22 -7.87
N ILE A 63 0.80 -1.46 -7.35
CA ILE A 63 1.61 -0.52 -8.14
C ILE A 63 3.08 -0.91 -8.02
N VAL A 64 3.79 -0.89 -9.14
CA VAL A 64 5.21 -1.29 -9.22
C VAL A 64 6.11 -0.10 -9.50
N ILE A 65 7.29 -0.08 -8.88
CA ILE A 65 8.35 0.87 -9.29
C ILE A 65 8.95 0.42 -10.61
N ILE A 66 8.68 1.15 -11.67
CA ILE A 66 9.45 1.06 -12.92
C ILE A 66 10.69 1.95 -12.74
N SER A 67 11.89 1.37 -12.87
CA SER A 67 13.19 1.99 -12.56
C SER A 67 13.44 3.37 -13.19
N ASN A 68 12.70 3.74 -14.24
CA ASN A 68 12.81 5.05 -14.88
C ASN A 68 12.04 6.18 -14.17
N ALA A 69 11.18 5.89 -13.19
CA ALA A 69 10.38 6.91 -12.51
C ALA A 69 11.18 7.73 -11.47
N ILE A 70 12.28 7.20 -10.93
CA ILE A 70 13.08 7.89 -9.91
C ILE A 70 14.08 8.89 -10.55
N ASN A 71 14.59 8.60 -11.74
CA ASN A 71 15.60 9.43 -12.39
C ASN A 71 15.02 10.56 -13.28
N GLN A 72 13.72 10.57 -13.58
CA GLN A 72 13.12 11.64 -14.40
C GLN A 72 12.66 12.86 -13.59
N SER A 73 12.66 12.81 -12.25
CA SER A 73 12.35 13.98 -11.42
C SER A 73 13.56 14.88 -11.09
N LEU A 74 14.78 14.47 -11.47
CA LEU A 74 16.02 15.21 -11.17
C LEU A 74 16.73 15.75 -12.43
N ALA A 75 16.15 15.58 -13.61
CA ALA A 75 16.72 16.04 -14.88
C ALA A 75 16.07 17.32 -15.43
N SER A 76 15.21 17.98 -14.66
CA SER A 76 14.63 19.28 -15.02
C SER A 76 14.87 20.31 -13.91
N ASN A 77 16.11 20.80 -13.86
CA ASN A 77 16.46 22.13 -13.35
C ASN A 77 17.51 22.72 -14.30
#